data_AF-A0A7X1D7G0-F1
#
_entry.id   AF-A0A7X1D7G0-F1
#
_cell.length_a   1.000
_cell.length_b   1.000
_cell.length_c   1.000
_cell.angle_alpha   90.00
_cell.angle_beta   90.00
_cell.angle_gamma   90.00
#
_symmetry.space_group_name_H-M   'P 1'
#
loop_
_entity.id
_entity.type
_entity.pdbx_description
1 polymer ?
#
loop_
_entity_poly.entity_id
_entity_poly.type
_entity_poly.pdbx_seq_one_letter_code
_entity_poly.pdbx_strand_id
1 'polypeptide(L)'
;MIVIDPSGVALVLLYMIMLVVLFIISKIRKKRVISIDFFIQASFILYLMMLAKYTLLPIRLFDDLDVSNATYFQLPPLTSILFYLQNLDVPVYGIQLFGNLVLLLPFAIYLNIKKQRSLIFNIITPIIISLSIETLQLLIDFITQFPNKIFDVDDLLLNVAGFLIGALLSKYARAIIGSLKLRLQ
;
A
#
# COMPACT_ATOMS: atom_id res chain seq x y z
N MET A 1 18.12 -20.81 -4.57
CA MET A 1 17.17 -19.73 -4.22
C MET A 1 17.30 -18.54 -5.18
N ILE A 2 16.29 -18.30 -6.01
CA ILE A 2 16.18 -17.07 -6.80
C ILE A 2 15.23 -16.13 -6.05
N VAL A 3 15.65 -14.89 -5.81
CA VAL A 3 14.81 -13.88 -5.15
C VAL A 3 14.54 -12.75 -6.14
N ILE A 4 13.28 -12.56 -6.49
CA ILE A 4 12.81 -11.42 -7.26
C ILE A 4 12.56 -10.29 -6.26
N ASP A 5 13.54 -9.39 -6.17
CA ASP A 5 13.40 -8.17 -5.39
C ASP A 5 14.16 -7.01 -6.05
N PRO A 6 13.47 -6.02 -6.66
CA PRO A 6 14.13 -4.86 -7.24
C PRO A 6 14.91 -4.09 -6.17
N SER A 7 16.16 -3.74 -6.50
CA SER A 7 16.98 -2.91 -5.63
C SER A 7 16.37 -1.52 -5.43
N GLY A 8 16.72 -0.86 -4.33
CA GLY A 8 16.29 0.53 -4.08
C GLY A 8 16.66 1.47 -5.23
N VAL A 9 17.84 1.28 -5.83
CA VAL A 9 18.29 2.05 -7.01
C VAL A 9 17.37 1.83 -8.21
N ALA A 10 16.98 0.57 -8.49
CA ALA A 10 16.07 0.27 -9.59
C ALA A 10 14.69 0.92 -9.40
N LEU A 11 14.17 0.94 -8.15
CA LEU A 11 12.92 1.62 -7.84
C LEU A 11 13.02 3.14 -8.02
N VAL A 12 14.14 3.77 -7.60
CA VAL A 12 14.35 5.20 -7.82
C VAL A 12 14.42 5.53 -9.31
N LEU A 13 15.15 4.74 -10.11
CA LEU A 13 15.22 4.93 -11.56
C LEU A 13 13.85 4.80 -12.22
N LEU A 14 13.08 3.78 -11.85
CA LEU A 14 11.72 3.60 -12.35
C LEU A 14 10.83 4.79 -11.95
N TYR A 15 10.95 5.28 -10.72
CA TYR A 15 10.20 6.45 -10.28
C TYR A 15 10.56 7.70 -11.10
N MET A 16 11.84 7.94 -11.35
CA MET A 16 12.31 9.05 -12.19
C MET A 16 11.76 8.96 -13.61
N ILE A 17 11.73 7.77 -14.20
CA ILE A 17 11.11 7.54 -15.52
C ILE A 17 9.62 7.91 -15.48
N MET A 18 8.89 7.46 -14.47
CA MET A 18 7.47 7.77 -14.32
C MET A 18 7.21 9.27 -14.12
N LEU A 19 8.10 9.99 -13.43
CA LEU A 19 8.04 11.45 -13.32
C LEU A 19 8.24 12.15 -14.66
N VAL A 20 9.18 11.69 -15.49
CA VAL A 20 9.39 12.21 -16.85
C VAL A 20 8.15 11.97 -17.71
N VAL A 21 7.56 10.78 -17.64
CA VAL A 21 6.32 10.46 -18.36
C VAL A 21 5.17 11.37 -17.91
N LEU A 22 4.97 11.55 -16.60
CA LEU A 22 3.97 12.48 -16.06
C LEU A 22 4.19 13.92 -16.54
N PHE A 23 5.45 14.37 -16.60
CA PHE A 23 5.82 15.70 -17.07
C PHE A 23 5.45 15.88 -18.55
N ILE A 24 5.81 14.91 -19.39
CA ILE A 24 5.46 14.90 -20.82
C ILE A 24 3.94 14.95 -21.02
N ILE A 25 3.19 14.09 -20.32
CA ILE A 25 1.72 14.05 -20.38
C ILE A 25 1.12 15.41 -19.98
N SER A 26 1.65 16.03 -18.92
CA SER A 26 1.17 17.33 -18.43
C SER A 26 1.39 18.44 -19.46
N LYS A 27 2.55 18.43 -20.14
CA LYS A 27 2.89 19.35 -21.22
C LYS A 27 2.00 19.16 -22.45
N ILE A 28 1.79 17.92 -22.90
CA ILE A 28 0.91 17.58 -24.04
C ILE A 28 -0.54 18.04 -23.77
N ARG A 29 -1.02 17.85 -22.54
CA ARG A 29 -2.37 18.27 -22.12
C ARG A 29 -2.52 19.79 -21.95
N LYS A 30 -1.50 20.58 -22.32
CA LYS A 30 -1.46 22.04 -22.17
C LYS A 30 -1.77 22.52 -20.74
N LYS A 31 -1.49 21.67 -19.74
CA LYS A 31 -1.64 22.04 -18.33
C LYS A 31 -0.40 22.81 -17.89
N ARG A 32 -0.53 23.63 -16.84
CA ARG A 32 0.66 24.09 -16.10
C ARG A 32 1.42 22.85 -15.62
N VAL A 33 2.65 22.71 -16.11
CA VAL A 33 3.41 21.46 -15.98
C VAL A 33 3.80 21.19 -14.51
N ILE A 34 4.15 22.25 -13.76
CA ILE A 34 4.44 22.18 -12.33
C ILE A 34 3.26 22.79 -11.58
N SER A 35 2.30 21.95 -11.21
CA SER A 35 1.12 22.33 -10.44
C SER A 35 0.98 21.42 -9.21
N ILE A 36 0.14 21.81 -8.24
CA ILE A 36 -0.15 20.93 -7.09
C ILE A 36 -0.71 19.59 -7.54
N ASP A 37 -1.50 19.57 -8.62
CA ASP A 37 -2.02 18.31 -9.17
C ASP A 37 -0.90 17.41 -9.73
N PHE A 38 0.19 17.98 -10.24
CA PHE A 38 1.38 17.23 -10.64
C PHE A 38 2.04 16.57 -9.41
N PHE A 39 2.26 17.32 -8.33
CA PHE A 39 2.86 16.76 -7.11
C PHE A 39 1.99 15.68 -6.46
N ILE A 40 0.66 15.84 -6.46
CA ILE A 40 -0.28 14.83 -5.97
C ILE A 40 -0.19 13.54 -6.82
N GLN A 41 -0.07 13.66 -8.14
CA GLN A 41 0.09 12.50 -9.02
C GLN A 41 1.45 11.83 -8.81
N ALA A 42 2.52 12.61 -8.69
CA ALA A 42 3.86 12.13 -8.42
C ALA A 42 3.94 11.37 -7.08
N SER A 43 3.32 11.90 -6.02
CA SER A 43 3.27 11.24 -4.71
C SER A 43 2.39 9.99 -4.75
N PHE A 44 1.31 9.98 -5.54
CA PHE A 44 0.47 8.81 -5.71
C PHE A 44 1.18 7.66 -6.43
N ILE A 45 1.97 7.96 -7.46
CA ILE A 45 2.79 6.94 -8.14
C ILE A 45 3.82 6.35 -7.18
N LEU A 46 4.53 7.20 -6.42
CA LEU A 46 5.48 6.73 -5.43
C LEU A 46 4.80 5.81 -4.41
N TYR A 47 3.63 6.21 -3.92
CA TYR A 47 2.81 5.39 -3.03
C TYR A 47 2.48 4.02 -3.64
N LEU A 48 1.99 3.96 -4.88
CA LEU A 48 1.66 2.69 -5.54
C LEU A 48 2.88 1.78 -5.71
N MET A 49 4.05 2.35 -6.03
CA MET A 49 5.30 1.60 -6.13
C MET A 49 5.70 1.01 -4.78
N MET A 50 5.60 1.80 -3.70
CA MET A 50 5.91 1.33 -2.34
C MET A 50 4.89 0.30 -1.87
N LEU A 51 3.60 0.50 -2.15
CA LEU A 51 2.55 -0.47 -1.88
C LEU A 51 2.90 -1.82 -2.51
N ALA A 52 3.18 -1.85 -3.81
CA ALA A 52 3.56 -3.08 -4.51
C ALA A 52 4.84 -3.71 -3.95
N LYS A 53 5.86 -2.88 -3.65
CA LYS A 53 7.13 -3.33 -3.07
C LYS A 53 6.95 -3.99 -1.71
N TYR A 54 6.11 -3.44 -0.84
CA TYR A 54 5.95 -3.97 0.51
C TYR A 54 4.88 -5.04 0.61
N THR A 55 3.93 -5.14 -0.32
CA THR A 55 2.90 -6.18 -0.30
C THR A 55 3.32 -7.42 -1.09
N LEU A 56 3.85 -7.27 -2.31
CA LEU A 56 4.07 -8.40 -3.21
C LEU A 56 5.52 -8.88 -3.26
N LEU A 57 6.47 -8.07 -2.82
CA LEU A 57 7.90 -8.37 -2.88
C LEU A 57 8.48 -8.49 -1.45
N PRO A 58 9.61 -9.20 -1.27
CA PRO A 58 10.32 -10.02 -2.26
C PRO A 58 9.57 -11.33 -2.59
N ILE A 59 9.74 -11.84 -3.81
CA ILE A 59 9.22 -13.17 -4.20
C ILE A 59 10.40 -14.14 -4.27
N ARG A 60 10.35 -15.22 -3.50
CA ARG A 60 11.34 -16.29 -3.48
C ARG A 60 10.83 -17.45 -4.32
N LEU A 61 11.69 -17.97 -5.19
CA LEU A 61 11.40 -19.08 -6.10
C LEU A 61 12.26 -20.28 -5.72
N PHE A 62 11.61 -21.45 -5.66
CA PHE A 62 12.23 -22.78 -5.56
C PHE A 62 13.37 -22.79 -4.54
N ASP A 63 12.99 -22.77 -3.28
CA ASP A 63 13.91 -22.93 -2.17
C ASP A 63 14.04 -24.41 -1.82
N ASP A 64 15.26 -24.89 -1.58
CA ASP A 64 15.53 -26.29 -1.24
C ASP A 64 15.19 -26.60 0.24
N LEU A 65 14.62 -25.62 0.95
CA LEU A 65 14.15 -25.77 2.31
C LEU A 65 12.86 -26.61 2.33
N ASP A 66 12.81 -27.59 3.24
CA ASP A 66 11.60 -28.36 3.51
C ASP A 66 10.54 -27.45 4.14
N VAL A 67 9.65 -26.94 3.30
CA VAL A 67 8.49 -26.11 3.66
C VAL A 67 7.20 -26.93 3.77
N SER A 68 7.30 -28.26 3.89
CA SER A 68 6.13 -29.15 4.03
C SER A 68 5.22 -28.81 5.22
N ASN A 69 5.79 -28.24 6.28
CA ASN A 69 5.07 -27.79 7.48
C ASN A 69 4.81 -26.27 7.51
N ALA A 70 4.99 -25.56 6.40
CA ALA A 70 4.75 -24.12 6.36
C ALA A 70 3.27 -23.79 6.56
N THR A 71 3.00 -22.77 7.36
CA THR A 71 1.65 -22.25 7.58
C THR A 71 1.38 -21.16 6.54
N TYR A 72 0.32 -21.33 5.74
CA TYR A 72 -0.06 -20.39 4.68
C TYR A 72 -1.23 -19.48 5.09
N PHE A 73 -1.95 -19.82 6.16
CA PHE A 73 -3.15 -19.12 6.60
C PHE A 73 -3.16 -18.92 8.11
N GLN A 74 -3.52 -17.72 8.54
CA GLN A 74 -3.88 -17.37 9.91
C GLN A 74 -5.30 -16.79 9.90
N LEU A 75 -6.28 -17.64 10.22
CA LEU A 75 -7.71 -17.33 10.09
C LEU A 75 -8.39 -16.83 11.37
N PRO A 76 -8.01 -17.29 12.58
CA PRO A 76 -8.66 -16.81 13.81
C PRO A 76 -8.42 -15.30 14.00
N PRO A 77 -9.47 -14.47 14.00
CA PRO A 77 -9.31 -13.04 14.11
C PRO A 77 -8.77 -12.63 15.49
N LEU A 78 -8.11 -11.49 15.52
CA LEU A 78 -7.46 -10.83 16.66
C LEU A 78 -6.25 -11.56 17.24
N THR A 79 -5.86 -12.72 16.71
CA THR A 79 -4.75 -13.50 17.27
C THR A 79 -3.39 -12.84 16.97
N SER A 80 -3.14 -12.47 15.72
CA SER A 80 -1.91 -11.82 15.29
C SER A 80 -1.81 -10.41 15.83
N ILE A 81 -2.91 -9.64 15.83
CA ILE A 81 -2.92 -8.28 16.42
C ILE A 81 -2.55 -8.32 17.90
N LEU A 82 -3.16 -9.21 18.68
CA LEU A 82 -2.86 -9.33 20.11
C LEU A 82 -1.41 -9.77 20.33
N PHE A 83 -0.93 -10.72 19.53
CA PHE A 83 0.45 -11.16 19.58
C PHE A 83 1.43 -10.01 19.26
N TYR A 84 1.18 -9.22 18.20
CA TYR A 84 2.03 -8.08 17.86
C TYR A 84 2.03 -7.01 18.94
N LEU A 85 0.87 -6.73 19.54
CA LEU A 85 0.74 -5.76 20.63
C LEU A 85 1.48 -6.19 21.90
N GLN A 86 1.49 -7.49 22.21
CA GLN A 86 2.21 -8.03 23.37
C GLN A 86 3.72 -8.07 23.18
N ASN A 87 4.21 -8.07 21.93
CA ASN A 87 5.62 -8.22 21.58
C ASN A 87 6.15 -6.99 20.81
N LEU A 88 5.66 -5.79 21.13
CA LEU A 88 6.07 -4.53 20.46
C LEU A 88 7.54 -4.17 20.66
N ASP A 89 8.20 -4.77 21.65
CA ASP A 89 9.65 -4.64 21.86
C ASP A 89 10.46 -5.27 20.72
N VAL A 90 9.90 -6.21 19.98
CA VAL A 90 10.50 -6.77 18.76
C VAL A 90 10.08 -5.91 17.55
N PRO A 91 11.02 -5.22 16.88
CA PRO A 91 10.69 -4.24 15.83
C PRO A 91 9.87 -4.79 14.68
N VAL A 92 10.08 -6.06 14.32
CA VAL A 92 9.37 -6.71 13.21
C VAL A 92 7.86 -6.77 13.45
N TYR A 93 7.41 -7.00 14.68
CA TYR A 93 5.97 -7.06 14.98
C TYR A 93 5.33 -5.67 15.00
N GLY A 94 6.06 -4.65 15.47
CA GLY A 94 5.63 -3.26 15.32
C GLY A 94 5.48 -2.86 13.85
N ILE A 95 6.42 -3.28 13.00
CA ILE A 95 6.36 -3.03 11.54
C ILE A 95 5.15 -3.74 10.92
N GLN A 96 4.81 -4.96 11.31
CA GLN A 96 3.62 -5.65 10.78
C GLN A 96 2.33 -4.92 11.19
N LEU A 97 2.19 -4.60 12.48
CA LEU A 97 1.01 -3.91 13.00
C LEU A 97 0.80 -2.53 12.36
N PHE A 98 1.81 -1.67 12.43
CA PHE A 98 1.70 -0.30 11.92
C PHE A 98 1.83 -0.23 10.39
N GLY A 99 2.57 -1.16 9.78
CA GLY A 99 2.73 -1.26 8.34
C GLY A 99 1.39 -1.52 7.66
N ASN A 100 0.64 -2.51 8.13
CA ASN A 100 -0.70 -2.80 7.60
C ASN A 100 -1.70 -1.68 7.91
N LEU A 101 -1.63 -1.08 9.10
CA LEU A 101 -2.46 0.09 9.40
C LEU A 101 -2.17 1.30 8.49
N VAL A 102 -0.92 1.53 8.09
CA VAL A 102 -0.56 2.64 7.20
C VAL A 102 -0.76 2.29 5.73
N LEU A 103 -0.81 1.00 5.37
CA LEU A 103 -0.78 0.53 3.99
C LEU A 103 -1.85 1.15 3.08
N LEU A 104 -3.12 1.11 3.52
CA LEU A 104 -4.26 1.63 2.75
C LEU A 104 -4.68 3.06 3.16
N LEU A 105 -4.05 3.63 4.18
CA LEU A 105 -4.38 4.97 4.67
C LEU A 105 -4.14 6.06 3.61
N PRO A 106 -2.98 6.14 2.92
CA PRO A 106 -2.76 7.13 1.86
C PRO A 106 -3.77 6.96 0.72
N PHE A 107 -4.11 5.73 0.35
CA PHE A 107 -5.06 5.45 -0.72
C PHE A 107 -6.44 6.04 -0.43
N ALA A 108 -6.93 5.90 0.81
CA ALA A 108 -8.17 6.52 1.25
C ALA A 108 -8.14 8.05 1.13
N ILE A 109 -7.00 8.68 1.48
CA ILE A 109 -6.79 10.12 1.31
C ILE A 109 -6.94 10.47 -0.16
N TYR A 110 -6.19 9.84 -1.07
CA TYR A 110 -6.25 10.14 -2.51
C TYR A 110 -7.66 9.98 -3.09
N LEU A 111 -8.41 8.96 -2.68
CA LEU A 111 -9.78 8.74 -3.16
C LEU A 111 -10.78 9.81 -2.70
N ASN A 112 -10.57 10.36 -1.50
CA ASN A 112 -11.46 11.32 -0.89
C ASN A 112 -10.98 12.78 -1.03
N ILE A 113 -9.75 13.03 -1.47
CA ILE A 113 -9.09 14.35 -1.46
C ILE A 113 -9.82 15.39 -2.30
N LYS A 114 -10.40 14.99 -3.44
CA LYS A 114 -11.15 15.89 -4.33
C LYS A 114 -12.60 16.03 -3.89
N LYS A 115 -13.26 14.91 -3.57
CA LYS A 115 -14.62 14.86 -3.04
C LYS A 115 -14.75 13.72 -2.04
N GLN A 116 -15.40 13.96 -0.90
CA GLN A 116 -15.69 12.91 0.06
C GLN A 116 -16.61 11.87 -0.60
N ARG A 117 -16.21 10.60 -0.54
CA ARG A 117 -17.01 9.46 -0.99
C ARG A 117 -18.03 9.09 0.07
N SER A 118 -19.07 8.36 -0.32
CA SER A 118 -20.10 7.88 0.60
C SER A 118 -19.49 6.95 1.65
N LEU A 119 -20.15 6.87 2.81
CA LEU A 119 -19.73 5.97 3.89
C LEU A 119 -19.63 4.52 3.40
N ILE A 120 -20.65 4.04 2.68
CA ILE A 120 -20.68 2.70 2.10
C ILE A 120 -19.47 2.44 1.20
N PHE A 121 -19.13 3.40 0.33
CA PHE A 121 -17.96 3.26 -0.54
C PHE A 121 -16.66 3.13 0.28
N ASN A 122 -16.51 3.94 1.32
CA ASN A 122 -15.32 3.91 2.18
C ASN A 122 -15.25 2.66 3.10
N ILE A 123 -16.35 1.93 3.29
CA ILE A 123 -16.37 0.65 4.01
C ILE A 123 -16.05 -0.51 3.06
N ILE A 124 -16.70 -0.58 1.90
CA ILE A 124 -16.57 -1.71 0.98
C ILE A 124 -15.21 -1.71 0.27
N THR A 125 -14.73 -0.55 -0.15
CA THR A 125 -13.49 -0.41 -0.93
C THR A 125 -12.27 -1.04 -0.25
N PRO A 126 -11.94 -0.72 1.03
CA PRO A 126 -10.78 -1.32 1.66
C PRO A 126 -10.93 -2.82 1.90
N ILE A 127 -12.14 -3.33 2.13
CA ILE A 127 -12.36 -4.78 2.27
C ILE A 127 -11.99 -5.48 0.96
N ILE A 128 -12.50 -4.99 -0.18
CA ILE A 128 -12.20 -5.57 -1.49
C ILE A 128 -10.70 -5.48 -1.80
N ILE A 129 -10.08 -4.33 -1.57
CA ILE A 129 -8.67 -4.10 -1.91
C ILE A 129 -7.77 -4.94 -1.01
N SER A 130 -8.01 -4.93 0.29
CA SER A 130 -7.20 -5.72 1.22
C SER A 130 -7.34 -7.21 0.94
N LEU A 131 -8.57 -7.70 0.72
CA LEU A 131 -8.79 -9.10 0.33
C LEU A 131 -8.08 -9.44 -0.99
N SER A 132 -8.07 -8.53 -1.95
CA SER A 132 -7.35 -8.73 -3.21
C SER A 132 -5.84 -8.81 -3.00
N ILE A 133 -5.27 -8.00 -2.10
CA ILE A 133 -3.83 -8.04 -1.77
C ILE A 133 -3.46 -9.39 -1.15
N GLU A 134 -4.20 -9.79 -0.12
CA GLU A 134 -3.97 -11.07 0.58
C GLU A 134 -4.15 -12.27 -0.37
N THR A 135 -5.16 -12.23 -1.25
CA THR A 135 -5.40 -13.28 -2.25
C THR A 135 -4.27 -13.34 -3.29
N LEU A 136 -3.73 -12.19 -3.71
CA LEU A 136 -2.59 -12.16 -4.62
C LEU A 136 -1.32 -12.73 -3.98
N GLN A 137 -1.09 -12.48 -2.69
CA GLN A 137 0.02 -13.07 -1.94
C GLN A 137 -0.11 -14.59 -1.86
N LEU A 138 -1.31 -15.11 -1.53
CA LEU A 138 -1.58 -16.54 -1.57
C LEU A 138 -1.34 -17.15 -2.95
N LEU A 139 -1.76 -16.47 -4.00
CA LEU A 139 -1.53 -16.93 -5.36
C LEU A 139 -0.04 -16.99 -5.70
N ILE A 140 0.74 -16.02 -5.24
CA ILE A 140 2.21 -16.04 -5.37
C ILE A 140 2.78 -17.24 -4.62
N ASP A 141 2.37 -17.48 -3.38
CA ASP A 141 2.86 -18.61 -2.59
C ASP A 141 2.51 -19.95 -3.22
N PHE A 142 1.31 -20.06 -3.78
CA PHE A 142 0.89 -21.24 -4.54
C PHE A 142 1.71 -21.43 -5.83
N ILE A 143 1.97 -20.36 -6.60
CA ILE A 143 2.75 -20.48 -7.86
C ILE A 143 4.22 -20.79 -7.57
N THR A 144 4.77 -20.19 -6.53
CA THR A 144 6.19 -20.33 -6.17
C THR A 144 6.49 -21.58 -5.35
N GLN A 145 5.45 -22.23 -4.81
CA GLN A 145 5.54 -23.36 -3.87
C GLN A 145 6.40 -23.01 -2.65
N PHE A 146 6.36 -21.74 -2.24
CA PHE A 146 7.13 -21.22 -1.13
C PHE A 146 6.26 -20.24 -0.31
N PRO A 147 6.27 -20.31 1.04
CA PRO A 147 5.53 -19.40 1.89
C PRO A 147 6.22 -18.02 1.94
N ASN A 148 6.01 -17.17 0.94
CA ASN A 148 6.55 -15.82 0.95
C ASN A 148 5.83 -14.97 1.98
N LYS A 149 4.51 -15.13 2.11
CA LYS A 149 3.66 -14.37 3.03
C LYS A 149 2.45 -15.16 3.49
N ILE A 150 2.22 -15.13 4.80
CA ILE A 150 1.04 -15.74 5.41
C ILE A 150 -0.17 -14.87 5.10
N PHE A 151 -1.26 -15.50 4.63
CA PHE A 151 -2.56 -14.84 4.57
C PHE A 151 -3.08 -14.65 5.99
N ASP A 152 -3.22 -13.40 6.42
CA ASP A 152 -3.64 -13.08 7.78
C ASP A 152 -4.93 -12.24 7.76
N VAL A 153 -5.98 -12.77 8.41
CA VAL A 153 -7.26 -12.06 8.53
C VAL A 153 -7.09 -10.75 9.31
N ASP A 154 -6.13 -10.69 10.23
CA ASP A 154 -5.86 -9.49 11.01
C ASP A 154 -5.20 -8.39 10.18
N ASP A 155 -4.40 -8.75 9.18
CA ASP A 155 -3.83 -7.80 8.23
C ASP A 155 -4.93 -7.12 7.41
N LEU A 156 -5.98 -7.87 7.05
CA LEU A 156 -7.19 -7.31 6.45
C LEU A 156 -7.88 -6.31 7.36
N LEU A 157 -8.03 -6.62 8.65
CA LEU A 157 -8.64 -5.72 9.62
C LEU A 157 -7.82 -4.44 9.80
N LEU A 158 -6.49 -4.54 9.89
CA LEU A 158 -5.59 -3.40 10.02
C LEU A 158 -5.63 -2.50 8.78
N ASN A 159 -5.59 -3.09 7.59
CA ASN A 159 -5.70 -2.38 6.32
C ASN A 159 -7.05 -1.62 6.22
N VAL A 160 -8.15 -2.25 6.63
CA VAL A 160 -9.48 -1.62 6.67
C VAL A 160 -9.51 -0.46 7.67
N ALA A 161 -9.00 -0.67 8.89
CA ALA A 161 -8.92 0.38 9.91
C ALA A 161 -8.08 1.59 9.42
N GLY A 162 -6.92 1.30 8.83
CA GLY A 162 -6.03 2.27 8.21
C GLY A 162 -6.71 3.12 7.14
N PHE A 163 -7.44 2.47 6.24
CA PHE A 163 -8.21 3.17 5.20
C PHE A 163 -9.28 4.07 5.81
N LEU A 164 -10.04 3.60 6.80
CA LEU A 164 -11.08 4.41 7.44
C LEU A 164 -10.49 5.66 8.12
N ILE A 165 -9.35 5.51 8.81
CA ILE A 165 -8.59 6.64 9.37
C ILE A 165 -8.20 7.62 8.25
N GLY A 166 -7.64 7.12 7.14
CA GLY A 166 -7.27 7.96 6.00
C GLY A 166 -8.45 8.69 5.37
N ALA A 167 -9.62 8.04 5.28
CA ALA A 167 -10.85 8.65 4.78
C ALA A 167 -11.32 9.82 5.69
N LEU A 168 -11.19 9.68 7.01
CA LEU A 168 -11.46 10.75 7.97
C LEU A 168 -10.44 11.89 7.87
N LEU A 169 -9.16 11.57 7.67
CA LEU A 169 -8.08 12.55 7.56
C LEU A 169 -8.10 13.32 6.23
N SER A 170 -8.75 12.78 5.20
CA SER A 170 -8.81 13.36 3.86
C SER A 170 -9.37 14.80 3.83
N LYS A 171 -10.22 15.17 4.79
CA LYS A 171 -10.74 16.54 4.92
C LYS A 171 -9.64 17.57 5.22
N TYR A 172 -8.64 17.19 6.03
CA TYR A 172 -7.50 18.06 6.34
C TYR A 172 -6.58 18.18 5.13
N ALA A 173 -6.31 17.06 4.46
CA ALA A 173 -5.53 17.06 3.21
C ALA A 173 -6.15 17.97 2.14
N ARG A 174 -7.49 17.91 2.00
CA ARG A 174 -8.25 18.80 1.08
C ARG A 174 -8.08 20.27 1.45
N ALA A 175 -8.21 20.63 2.72
CA ALA A 175 -8.05 22.01 3.19
C ALA A 175 -6.64 22.55 2.90
N ILE A 176 -5.61 21.76 3.18
CA ILE A 176 -4.20 22.10 2.89
C ILE A 176 -4.02 22.32 1.38
N ILE A 177 -4.47 21.40 0.54
CA ILE A 177 -4.36 21.53 -0.92
C ILE A 177 -5.09 22.75 -1.45
N GLY A 178 -6.29 23.04 -0.93
CA GLY A 178 -7.03 24.25 -1.28
C GLY A 178 -6.22 25.52 -0.99
N SER A 179 -5.64 25.61 0.21
CA SER A 179 -4.80 26.76 0.60
C SER A 179 -3.55 26.91 -0.27
N LEU A 180 -2.91 25.80 -0.66
CA LEU A 180 -1.74 25.82 -1.53
C LEU A 180 -2.11 26.26 -2.95
N LYS A 181 -3.26 25.81 -3.48
CA LYS A 181 -3.71 26.20 -4.82
C LYS A 181 -3.99 27.70 -4.92
N LEU A 182 -4.54 28.30 -3.87
CA LEU A 182 -4.77 29.75 -3.82
C LEU A 182 -3.46 30.57 -3.80
N ARG A 183 -2.40 30.06 -3.15
CA ARG A 183 -1.10 30.75 -3.07
C ARG A 183 -0.27 30.68 -4.36
N LEU A 184 -0.57 29.72 -5.24
CA LEU A 184 0.19 29.47 -6.49
C LEU A 184 -0.57 29.95 -7.76
N GLN A 185 -1.74 30.56 -7.59
CA GLN A 185 -2.46 31.24 -8.66
C GLN A 185 -1.90 32.65 -8.86
#